data_AF-W2ZW36-F1
#
_entry.id   AF-W2ZW36-F1
#
_cell.length_a   1.000
_cell.length_b   1.000
_cell.length_c   1.000
_cell.angle_alpha   90.00
_cell.angle_beta   90.00
_cell.angle_gamma   90.00
#
_symmetry.space_group_name_H-M   'P 1'
#
loop_
_entity.id
_entity.type
_entity.pdbx_description
1 polymer ?
#
loop_
_entity_poly.entity_id
_entity_poly.type
_entity_poly.pdbx_seq_one_letter_code
_entity_poly.pdbx_strand_id
1 'polypeptide(L)'
;MAHRKFNLVDPNKEKMLYIYSDAELLVNSMNDWTMNWLPNGWITTSVPPVKNADLLKLLLQSWGNKRFEHVNAQTEELNWKACWNRLAGYPARNAALMAFHNHP
;
A
#
# COMPACT_ATOMS: atom_id res chain seq x y z
N MET A 1 -10.31 18.84 14.20
CA MET A 1 -9.10 19.64 13.87
C MET A 1 -7.83 18.77 13.91
N ALA A 2 -7.71 17.73 13.07
CA ALA A 2 -6.51 16.88 13.01
C ALA A 2 -5.94 16.66 11.58
N HIS A 3 -6.72 16.95 10.53
CA HIS A 3 -6.36 16.65 9.14
C HIS A 3 -5.31 17.59 8.53
N ARG A 4 -5.05 18.75 9.16
CA ARG A 4 -4.24 19.82 8.53
C ARG A 4 -2.72 19.59 8.58
N LYS A 5 -2.22 18.73 9.47
CA LYS A 5 -0.78 18.48 9.64
C LYS A 5 -0.20 17.40 8.70
N PHE A 6 -1.04 16.51 8.15
CA PHE A 6 -0.58 15.34 7.39
C PHE A 6 -0.56 15.53 5.87
N ASN A 7 -1.08 16.65 5.35
CA ASN A 7 -1.09 16.95 3.91
C ASN A 7 0.10 17.82 3.47
N LEU A 8 1.13 17.97 4.31
CA LEU A 8 2.34 18.68 3.93
C LEU A 8 3.17 17.78 3.02
N VAL A 9 3.10 18.04 1.72
CA VAL A 9 3.97 17.42 0.72
C VAL A 9 5.38 17.94 0.95
N ASP A 10 6.34 17.04 1.08
CA ASP A 10 7.75 17.39 1.01
C ASP A 10 8.09 17.70 -0.46
N PRO A 11 8.34 18.99 -0.82
CA PRO A 11 8.51 19.38 -2.22
C PRO A 11 9.79 18.80 -2.84
N ASN A 12 10.83 18.67 -2.02
CA ASN A 12 12.11 18.06 -2.41
C ASN A 12 12.06 16.54 -2.22
N LYS A 13 11.05 16.07 -1.47
CA LYS A 13 10.76 14.66 -1.22
C LYS A 13 11.98 13.91 -0.65
N GLU A 14 12.73 14.61 0.18
CA GLU A 14 13.93 14.12 0.87
C GLU A 14 13.56 13.21 2.06
N LYS A 15 12.36 13.40 2.61
CA LYS A 15 11.87 12.64 3.76
C LYS A 15 11.38 11.25 3.35
N MET A 16 11.68 10.29 4.21
CA MET A 16 11.12 8.94 4.14
C MET A 16 9.59 8.99 4.22
N LEU A 17 8.92 8.40 3.24
CA LEU A 17 7.47 8.25 3.23
C LEU A 17 7.08 6.96 3.97
N TYR A 18 6.32 7.09 5.05
CA TYR A 18 5.75 5.97 5.78
C TYR A 18 4.34 5.67 5.25
N ILE A 19 4.13 4.45 4.79
CA ILE A 19 2.86 3.97 4.25
C ILE A 19 2.31 2.90 5.19
N TYR A 20 1.13 3.16 5.75
CA TYR A 20 0.43 2.23 6.64
C TYR A 20 -0.66 1.53 5.85
N SER A 21 -0.71 0.20 5.91
CA SER A 21 -1.69 -0.61 5.19
C SER A 21 -2.07 -1.86 5.99
N ASP A 22 -3.34 -2.23 5.92
CA ASP A 22 -3.85 -3.50 6.43
C ASP A 22 -3.79 -4.64 5.39
N ALA A 23 -3.36 -4.34 4.16
CA ALA A 23 -3.10 -5.34 3.15
C ALA A 23 -1.73 -6.00 3.42
N GLU A 24 -1.73 -7.06 4.22
CA GLU A 24 -0.54 -7.86 4.53
C GLU A 24 0.23 -8.28 3.26
N LEU A 25 -0.50 -8.67 2.21
CA LEU A 25 0.08 -9.00 0.90
C LEU A 25 0.94 -7.86 0.33
N LEU A 26 0.45 -6.62 0.39
CA LEU A 26 1.18 -5.45 -0.11
C LEU A 26 2.41 -5.17 0.74
N VAL A 27 2.25 -5.19 2.07
CA VAL A 27 3.35 -4.91 3.00
C VAL A 27 4.48 -5.92 2.81
N ASN A 28 4.16 -7.21 2.76
CA ASN A 28 5.15 -8.28 2.54
C ASN A 28 5.78 -8.21 1.15
N SER A 29 4.99 -7.84 0.12
CA SER A 29 5.53 -7.63 -1.23
C SER A 29 6.60 -6.54 -1.23
N MET A 30 6.33 -5.40 -0.60
CA MET A 30 7.21 -4.24 -0.66
C MET A 30 8.41 -4.33 0.29
N ASN A 31 8.28 -5.05 1.40
CA ASN A 31 9.36 -5.17 2.38
C ASN A 31 10.28 -6.37 2.12
N ASP A 32 9.73 -7.52 1.70
CA ASP A 32 10.50 -8.77 1.66
C ASP A 32 10.50 -9.41 0.27
N TRP A 33 9.33 -9.63 -0.33
CA TRP A 33 9.24 -10.52 -1.49
C TRP A 33 9.82 -9.92 -2.77
N THR A 34 9.64 -8.62 -3.00
CA THR A 34 10.19 -7.95 -4.18
C THR A 34 11.73 -7.96 -4.20
N MET A 35 12.39 -7.99 -3.04
CA MET A 35 13.85 -8.15 -2.97
C MET A 35 14.31 -9.50 -3.55
N ASN A 36 13.47 -10.54 -3.43
CA ASN A 36 13.73 -11.86 -4.00
C ASN A 36 13.23 -11.98 -5.44
N TRP A 37 12.08 -11.41 -5.78
CA TRP A 37 11.49 -11.54 -7.12
C TRP A 37 12.22 -10.72 -8.18
N LEU A 38 12.71 -9.52 -7.82
CA LEU A 38 13.39 -8.63 -8.76
C LEU A 38 14.64 -9.29 -9.40
N PRO A 39 15.59 -9.87 -8.64
CA PRO A 39 16.73 -10.56 -9.24
C PRO A 39 16.34 -11.86 -9.96
N ASN A 40 15.26 -12.52 -9.52
CA ASN A 40 14.77 -13.78 -10.10
C ASN A 40 13.80 -13.59 -11.28
N GLY A 41 13.75 -12.39 -11.88
CA GLY A 41 12.95 -12.13 -13.08
C GLY A 41 11.43 -12.22 -12.86
N TRP A 42 10.94 -12.05 -11.63
CA TRP A 42 9.52 -12.13 -11.25
C TRP A 42 8.91 -13.53 -11.45
N ILE A 43 9.71 -14.56 -11.20
CA ILE A 43 9.32 -15.96 -11.27
C ILE A 43 9.19 -16.52 -9.85
N THR A 44 8.15 -17.33 -9.60
CA THR A 44 8.02 -18.10 -8.35
C THR A 44 8.28 -19.58 -8.62
N THR A 45 8.68 -20.32 -7.58
CA THR A 45 8.93 -21.76 -7.67
C THR A 45 7.67 -22.58 -7.94
N SER A 46 6.49 -22.05 -7.58
CA SER A 46 5.21 -22.74 -7.66
C SER A 46 4.41 -22.40 -8.93
N VAL A 47 4.37 -21.12 -9.35
CA VAL A 47 3.67 -20.69 -10.58
C VAL A 47 4.34 -19.44 -11.17
N PRO A 48 5.02 -19.54 -12.33
CA PRO A 48 5.42 -18.38 -13.11
C PRO A 48 4.20 -17.79 -13.86
N PRO A 49 3.96 -16.46 -13.88
CA PRO A 49 4.69 -15.37 -13.20
C PRO A 49 4.10 -14.99 -11.82
N VAL A 50 4.83 -14.18 -11.05
CA VAL A 50 4.31 -13.52 -9.83
C VAL A 50 3.02 -12.75 -10.16
N LYS A 51 1.94 -13.02 -9.41
CA LYS A 51 0.65 -12.32 -9.57
C LYS A 51 0.82 -10.81 -9.30
N ASN A 52 0.18 -9.97 -10.13
CA ASN A 52 0.22 -8.50 -10.03
C ASN A 52 1.65 -7.90 -10.11
N ALA A 53 2.58 -8.60 -10.74
CA ALA A 53 3.97 -8.13 -10.88
C ALA A 53 4.06 -6.78 -11.60
N ASP A 54 3.17 -6.51 -12.55
CA ASP A 54 3.04 -5.23 -13.24
C ASP A 54 2.77 -4.08 -12.26
N LEU A 55 1.80 -4.22 -11.37
CA LEU A 55 1.47 -3.22 -10.35
C LEU A 55 2.62 -3.03 -9.35
N LEU A 56 3.24 -4.12 -8.91
CA LEU A 56 4.38 -4.07 -7.99
C LEU A 56 5.60 -3.40 -8.63
N LYS A 57 5.86 -3.64 -9.92
CA LYS A 57 6.91 -2.94 -10.69
C LYS A 57 6.64 -1.44 -10.74
N LEU A 58 5.41 -1.02 -11.01
CA LEU A 58 5.03 0.40 -11.00
C LEU A 58 5.26 1.04 -9.63
N LEU A 59 4.94 0.32 -8.54
CA LEU A 59 5.21 0.78 -7.18
C LEU A 59 6.70 0.91 -6.89
N LEU A 60 7.52 -0.06 -7.31
CA LEU A 60 8.98 0.01 -7.14
C LEU A 60 9.62 1.13 -7.97
N GLN A 61 9.10 1.40 -9.17
CA GLN A 61 9.54 2.50 -10.02
C GLN A 61 9.10 3.88 -9.51
N SER A 62 8.06 3.91 -8.67
CA SER A 62 7.59 5.18 -8.13
C SER A 62 8.66 5.79 -7.20
N TRP A 63 8.88 7.08 -7.35
CA TRP A 63 10.03 7.79 -6.77
C TRP A 63 9.97 7.89 -5.23
N GLY A 64 11.14 7.94 -4.57
CA GLY A 64 11.31 8.28 -3.16
C GLY A 64 11.51 7.10 -2.22
N ASN A 65 12.21 7.34 -1.10
CA ASN A 65 12.40 6.35 -0.03
C ASN A 65 11.07 6.09 0.66
N LYS A 66 10.66 4.82 0.71
CA LYS A 66 9.37 4.38 1.27
C LYS A 66 9.58 3.28 2.27
N ARG A 67 8.77 3.30 3.33
CA ARG A 67 8.65 2.20 4.30
C ARG A 67 7.20 1.82 4.46
N PHE A 68 6.92 0.53 4.33
CA PHE A 68 5.58 -0.02 4.52
C PHE A 68 5.47 -0.62 5.91
N GLU A 69 4.45 -0.22 6.65
CA GLU A 69 4.14 -0.76 7.97
C GLU A 69 2.75 -1.38 7.98
N HIS A 70 2.69 -2.62 8.43
CA HIS A 70 1.43 -3.32 8.58
C HIS A 70 0.63 -2.72 9.75
N VAL A 71 -0.66 -2.49 9.53
CA VAL A 71 -1.61 -2.12 10.57
C VAL A 71 -2.73 -3.16 10.60
N ASN A 72 -3.09 -3.62 11.79
CA ASN A 72 -4.19 -4.57 11.91
C ASN A 72 -5.52 -3.80 11.81
N ALA A 73 -6.38 -4.19 10.86
CA ALA A 73 -7.68 -3.55 10.63
C ALA A 73 -8.72 -3.87 11.71
N GLN A 74 -8.52 -4.96 12.45
CA GLN A 74 -9.42 -5.49 13.47
C GLN A 74 -8.96 -5.17 14.90
N THR A 75 -8.04 -4.23 15.11
CA THR A 75 -7.64 -3.87 16.48
C THR A 75 -8.84 -3.31 17.25
N GLU A 76 -9.16 -3.92 18.39
CA GLU A 76 -10.16 -3.41 19.35
C GLU A 76 -9.71 -2.07 19.97
N GLU A 77 -8.41 -1.77 19.89
CA GLU A 77 -7.85 -0.50 20.33
C GLU A 77 -8.23 0.66 19.40
N LEU A 78 -8.90 1.66 19.96
CA LEU A 78 -9.18 2.96 19.32
C LEU A 78 -7.92 3.84 19.27
N ASN A 79 -6.86 3.34 18.63
CA ASN A 79 -5.63 4.11 18.41
C ASN A 79 -5.68 4.85 17.06
N TRP A 80 -4.72 5.74 16.85
CA TRP A 80 -4.68 6.55 15.63
C TRP A 80 -4.53 5.69 14.36
N LYS A 81 -3.79 4.57 14.42
CA LYS A 81 -3.60 3.67 13.27
C LYS A 81 -4.94 3.07 12.82
N ALA A 82 -5.72 2.56 13.76
CA ALA A 82 -7.05 1.99 13.49
C ALA A 82 -8.02 3.04 12.93
N CYS A 83 -8.01 4.25 13.50
CA CYS A 83 -8.84 5.37 13.05
C CYS A 83 -8.52 5.77 11.59
N TRP A 84 -7.24 5.95 11.28
CA TRP A 84 -6.80 6.35 9.93
C TRP A 84 -6.97 5.23 8.90
N ASN A 85 -6.77 3.96 9.29
CA ASN A 85 -7.04 2.84 8.39
C ASN A 85 -8.55 2.76 8.04
N ARG A 86 -9.43 2.94 9.02
CA ARG A 86 -10.88 2.99 8.78
C ARG A 86 -11.27 4.15 7.85
N LEU A 87 -10.65 5.33 8.05
CA LEU A 87 -10.86 6.49 7.18
C LEU A 87 -10.36 6.24 5.75
N ALA A 88 -9.23 5.55 5.57
CA ALA A 88 -8.72 5.19 4.25
C ALA A 88 -9.57 4.11 3.54
N GLY A 89 -10.17 3.19 4.32
CA GLY A 89 -11.04 2.15 3.78
C GLY A 89 -12.36 2.66 3.20
N TYR A 90 -12.89 3.80 3.68
CA TYR A 90 -14.15 4.36 3.18
C TYR A 90 -14.08 4.80 1.71
N PRO A 91 -13.10 5.63 1.29
CA PRO A 91 -12.87 5.93 -0.12
C PRO A 91 -12.64 4.69 -0.98
N ALA A 92 -11.86 3.71 -0.50
CA ALA A 92 -11.56 2.50 -1.26
C ALA A 92 -12.83 1.69 -1.57
N ARG A 93 -13.72 1.52 -0.57
CA ARG A 93 -15.01 0.83 -0.75
C ARG A 93 -15.92 1.59 -1.71
N ASN A 94 -16.02 2.90 -1.56
CA ASN A 94 -16.85 3.72 -2.44
C ASN A 94 -16.35 3.70 -3.89
N ALA A 95 -15.03 3.76 -4.11
CA ALA A 95 -14.45 3.65 -5.44
C ALA A 95 -14.75 2.30 -6.08
N ALA A 96 -14.64 1.20 -5.33
CA ALA A 96 -14.99 -0.14 -5.81
C ALA A 96 -16.47 -0.25 -6.19
N LEU A 97 -17.38 0.29 -5.37
CA LEU A 97 -18.81 0.33 -5.68
C LEU A 97 -19.09 1.16 -6.95
N MET A 98 -18.48 2.33 -7.08
CA MET A 98 -18.63 3.17 -8.28
C MET A 98 -18.10 2.49 -9.53
N ALA A 99 -16.95 1.81 -9.45
CA ALA A 99 -16.42 1.04 -10.57
C ALA A 99 -17.37 -0.09 -10.98
N PHE A 100 -17.93 -0.82 -10.02
CA PHE A 100 -18.90 -1.89 -10.29
C PHE A 100 -20.18 -1.36 -10.95
N HIS A 101 -20.68 -0.19 -10.54
CA HIS A 101 -21.88 0.42 -11.13
C HIS A 101 -21.65 1.08 -12.50
N ASN A 102 -20.40 1.46 -12.82
CA ASN A 102 -20.05 2.14 -14.07
C ASN A 102 -19.52 1.18 -15.16
N HIS A 103 -19.42 -0.12 -14.86
CA HIS A 103 -19.17 -1.15 -15.87
C HIS A 103 -20.51 -1.78 -16.31
N PRO A 104 -20.91 -1.70 -17.59
CA PRO A 104 -22.10 -2.38 -18.10
C PRO A 104 -21.96 -3.91 -18.11
#